data_AF-A0A7V7X286-F1
#
_entry.id   AF-A0A7V7X286-F1
#
_cell.length_a   1.000
_cell.length_b   1.000
_cell.length_c   1.000
_cell.angle_alpha   90.00
_cell.angle_beta   90.00
_cell.angle_gamma   90.00
#
_symmetry.space_group_name_H-M   'P 1'
#
loop_
_entity.id
_entity.type
_entity.pdbx_description
1 polymer ?
#
loop_
_entity_poly.entity_id
_entity_poly.type
_entity_poly.pdbx_seq_one_letter_code
_entity_poly.pdbx_strand_id
1 'polypeptide(L)'
;MKKRMKMKWLIIFVGVMCLFSQDVFAQENSDDAKEIFLAEKCQRCHSISAMNIDVTGQRVVSDLSAVGSRYTGEWLVKYMKREVAINGKKHIKNLKTSGADIEKLANWLATLNGK
;
A
#
# COMPACT_ATOMS: atom_id res chain seq x y z
N MET A 1 36.98 32.93 39.22
CA MET A 1 37.35 31.63 38.59
C MET A 1 36.20 31.15 37.71
N LYS A 2 36.51 30.83 36.45
CA LYS A 2 35.56 30.49 35.37
C LYS A 2 35.03 29.07 35.55
N LYS A 3 33.72 28.85 35.51
CA LYS A 3 33.15 27.52 35.18
C LYS A 3 32.39 27.63 33.87
N ARG A 4 33.12 27.40 32.77
CA ARG A 4 32.56 27.18 31.45
C ARG A 4 31.72 25.90 31.51
N MET A 5 30.41 26.05 31.55
CA MET A 5 29.46 24.97 31.35
C MET A 5 29.77 24.34 29.99
N LYS A 6 30.21 23.08 30.00
CA LYS A 6 30.68 22.39 28.79
C LYS A 6 29.48 22.16 27.87
N MET A 7 29.38 23.03 26.87
CA MET A 7 28.52 23.00 25.68
C MET A 7 28.79 21.78 24.77
N LYS A 8 29.01 20.61 25.37
CA LYS A 8 29.17 19.31 24.71
C LYS A 8 28.00 18.38 25.02
N TRP A 9 27.20 18.69 26.03
CA TRP A 9 26.02 17.92 26.43
C TRP A 9 24.71 18.57 25.96
N LEU A 10 24.73 19.14 24.75
CA LEU A 10 23.54 19.69 24.10
C LEU A 10 23.46 19.29 22.62
N ILE A 11 24.50 18.68 22.08
CA ILE A 11 24.58 18.22 20.68
C ILE A 11 24.12 16.76 20.54
N ILE A 12 24.11 15.98 21.63
CA ILE A 12 23.78 14.54 21.59
C ILE A 12 22.26 14.30 21.61
N PHE A 13 21.45 15.24 22.11
CA PHE A 13 20.00 15.03 22.28
C PHE A 13 19.17 15.39 21.03
N VAL A 14 19.69 16.24 20.13
CA VAL A 14 18.97 16.70 18.93
C VAL A 14 19.15 15.73 17.74
N GLY A 15 20.24 14.95 17.71
CA GLY A 15 20.53 14.03 16.60
C GLY A 15 19.67 12.76 16.55
N VAL A 16 19.11 12.33 17.68
CA VAL A 16 18.36 11.05 17.78
C VAL A 16 16.88 11.20 17.40
N MET A 17 16.34 12.43 17.45
CA MET A 17 14.90 12.67 17.24
C MET A 17 14.49 12.75 15.75
N CYS A 18 15.42 12.99 14.83
CA CYS A 18 15.12 13.06 13.38
C CYS A 18 15.05 11.69 12.67
N LEU A 19 15.43 10.59 13.33
CA LEU A 19 15.48 9.27 12.69
C LEU A 19 14.21 8.42 12.89
N PHE A 20 13.29 8.84 13.76
CA PHE A 20 12.06 8.09 14.05
C PHE A 20 10.84 8.49 13.20
N SER A 21 10.96 9.50 12.34
CA SER A 21 9.80 10.06 11.62
C SER A 21 9.46 9.37 10.30
N GLN A 22 10.27 8.41 9.82
CA GLN A 22 10.04 7.83 8.48
C GLN A 22 9.10 6.61 8.48
N ASP A 23 8.99 5.89 9.60
CA ASP A 23 8.15 4.68 9.67
C ASP A 23 6.66 4.97 9.88
N VAL A 24 6.30 6.14 10.42
CA VAL A 24 4.90 6.50 10.70
C VAL A 24 4.09 6.70 9.41
N PHE A 25 4.71 7.25 8.36
CA PHE A 25 4.03 7.48 7.08
C PHE A 25 3.73 6.20 6.31
N ALA A 26 4.54 5.14 6.47
CA ALA A 26 4.32 3.88 5.75
C ALA A 26 3.11 3.11 6.30
N GLN A 27 2.87 3.19 7.61
CA GLN A 27 1.77 2.47 8.26
C GLN A 27 0.42 3.18 8.10
N GLU A 28 0.38 4.51 8.10
CA GLU A 28 -0.82 5.30 7.80
C GLU A 28 -1.36 5.00 6.38
N ASN A 29 -0.47 4.93 5.38
CA ASN A 29 -0.87 4.65 4.00
C ASN A 29 -1.37 3.22 3.77
N SER A 30 -0.92 2.24 4.56
CA SER A 30 -1.36 0.84 4.39
C SER A 30 -2.74 0.58 4.97
N ASP A 31 -3.07 1.20 6.10
CA ASP A 31 -4.38 1.07 6.72
C ASP A 31 -5.45 1.77 5.87
N ASP A 32 -5.14 2.98 5.37
CA ASP A 32 -5.94 3.69 4.36
C ASP A 32 -6.24 2.82 3.13
N ALA A 33 -5.21 2.18 2.55
CA ALA A 33 -5.37 1.41 1.33
C ALA A 33 -6.22 0.14 1.54
N LYS A 34 -6.08 -0.51 2.70
CA LYS A 34 -6.93 -1.64 3.08
C LYS A 34 -8.39 -1.20 3.24
N GLU A 35 -8.64 -0.05 3.85
CA GLU A 35 -10.00 0.49 3.98
C GLU A 35 -10.62 0.79 2.61
N ILE A 36 -9.87 1.42 1.70
CA ILE A 36 -10.32 1.65 0.32
C ILE A 36 -10.63 0.31 -0.37
N PHE A 37 -9.80 -0.72 -0.21
CA PHE A 37 -10.01 -2.04 -0.81
C PHE A 37 -11.35 -2.66 -0.37
N LEU A 38 -11.70 -2.51 0.91
CA LEU A 38 -12.95 -3.01 1.47
C LEU A 38 -14.14 -2.15 1.04
N ALA A 39 -14.00 -0.81 1.08
CA ALA A 39 -15.03 0.16 0.71
C ALA A 39 -15.43 0.04 -0.78
N GLU A 40 -14.44 -0.12 -1.66
CA GLU A 40 -14.62 -0.32 -3.10
C GLU A 40 -15.03 -1.77 -3.47
N LYS A 41 -15.20 -2.62 -2.44
CA LYS A 41 -15.71 -3.99 -2.57
C LYS A 41 -14.82 -4.86 -3.45
N CYS A 42 -13.50 -4.64 -3.44
CA CYS A 42 -12.52 -5.47 -4.13
C CYS A 42 -12.56 -6.92 -3.63
N GLN A 43 -12.84 -7.10 -2.32
CA GLN A 43 -13.04 -8.41 -1.69
C GLN A 43 -14.23 -9.22 -2.24
N ARG A 44 -15.09 -8.66 -3.10
CA ARG A 44 -16.13 -9.46 -3.77
C ARG A 44 -15.57 -10.44 -4.79
N CYS A 45 -14.34 -10.22 -5.26
CA CYS A 45 -13.70 -11.06 -6.27
C CYS A 45 -12.29 -11.50 -5.91
N HIS A 46 -11.61 -10.79 -5.01
CA HIS A 46 -10.22 -11.03 -4.66
C HIS A 46 -10.06 -11.30 -3.17
N SER A 47 -9.28 -12.32 -2.82
CA SER A 47 -8.77 -12.48 -1.45
C SER A 47 -7.40 -11.83 -1.32
N ILE A 48 -6.99 -11.58 -0.08
CA ILE A 48 -5.62 -11.30 0.31
C ILE A 48 -5.34 -12.12 1.57
N SER A 49 -4.97 -13.39 1.37
CA SER A 49 -4.68 -14.33 2.46
C SER A 49 -3.58 -13.82 3.40
N ALA A 50 -2.55 -13.15 2.88
CA ALA A 50 -1.50 -12.52 3.70
C ALA A 50 -2.01 -11.46 4.69
N MET A 51 -3.25 -10.99 4.52
CA MET A 51 -3.90 -9.99 5.36
C MET A 51 -5.23 -10.47 5.96
N ASN A 52 -5.52 -11.78 5.86
CA ASN A 52 -6.76 -12.39 6.32
C ASN A 52 -8.02 -11.74 5.72
N ILE A 53 -7.95 -11.37 4.42
CA ILE A 53 -9.10 -10.84 3.69
C ILE A 53 -9.65 -11.95 2.80
N ASP A 54 -10.83 -12.44 3.15
CA ASP A 54 -11.53 -13.48 2.39
C ASP A 54 -12.44 -12.88 1.30
N VAL A 55 -12.74 -13.70 0.30
CA VAL A 55 -13.70 -13.32 -0.74
C VAL A 55 -15.12 -13.36 -0.16
N THR A 56 -15.89 -12.30 -0.39
CA THR A 56 -17.30 -12.19 0.03
C THR A 56 -18.31 -12.48 -1.08
N GLY A 57 -17.85 -12.64 -2.33
CA GLY A 57 -18.70 -12.92 -3.50
C GLY A 57 -18.58 -14.35 -4.01
N GLN A 58 -19.51 -14.76 -4.88
CA GLN A 58 -19.52 -16.10 -5.47
C GLN A 58 -18.45 -16.31 -6.56
N ARG A 59 -17.91 -15.23 -7.14
CA ARG A 59 -16.91 -15.30 -8.22
C ARG A 59 -15.54 -14.92 -7.67
N VAL A 60 -14.76 -15.93 -7.30
CA VAL A 60 -13.33 -15.77 -6.99
C VAL A 60 -12.56 -15.62 -8.29
N VAL A 61 -11.79 -14.53 -8.41
CA VAL A 61 -10.94 -14.26 -9.57
C VAL A 61 -9.50 -14.66 -9.27
N SER A 62 -8.93 -14.19 -8.15
CA SER A 62 -7.57 -14.54 -7.71
C SER A 62 -7.27 -14.02 -6.30
N ASP A 63 -6.34 -14.68 -5.61
CA ASP A 63 -5.66 -14.12 -4.44
C ASP A 63 -4.59 -13.10 -4.88
N LEU A 64 -4.52 -11.96 -4.19
CA LEU A 64 -3.60 -10.86 -4.48
C LEU A 64 -2.41 -10.79 -3.51
N SER A 65 -2.27 -11.75 -2.59
CA SER A 65 -1.18 -11.78 -1.59
C SER A 65 0.24 -11.69 -2.16
N ALA A 66 0.43 -12.06 -3.43
CA ALA A 66 1.72 -12.05 -4.13
C ALA A 66 1.71 -11.20 -5.43
N VAL A 67 0.77 -10.27 -5.57
CA VAL A 67 0.62 -9.49 -6.81
C VAL A 67 1.81 -8.54 -7.06
N GLY A 68 2.42 -8.03 -6.00
CA GLY A 68 3.60 -7.15 -6.05
C GLY A 68 4.84 -7.82 -6.64
N SER A 69 4.97 -9.14 -6.49
CA SER A 69 6.06 -9.92 -7.10
C SER A 69 5.96 -9.99 -8.63
N ARG A 70 4.82 -9.61 -9.22
CA ARG A 70 4.54 -9.71 -10.65
C ARG A 70 4.36 -8.36 -11.33
N TYR A 71 3.83 -7.37 -10.61
CA TYR A 71 3.41 -6.10 -11.18
C TYR A 71 3.77 -4.93 -10.28
N THR A 72 4.23 -3.85 -10.89
CA THR A 72 4.50 -2.57 -10.21
C THR A 72 3.20 -1.80 -9.95
N GLY A 73 3.24 -0.83 -9.03
CA GLY A 73 2.11 0.07 -8.77
C GLY A 73 1.62 0.78 -10.04
N GLU A 74 2.53 1.33 -10.85
CA GLU A 74 2.17 1.97 -12.12
C GLU A 74 1.43 1.02 -13.07
N TRP A 75 1.90 -0.23 -13.19
CA TRP A 75 1.25 -1.22 -14.03
C TRP A 75 -0.15 -1.56 -13.50
N LEU A 76 -0.31 -1.70 -12.18
CA LEU A 76 -1.58 -1.98 -11.52
C LEU A 76 -2.59 -0.85 -11.70
N VAL A 77 -2.17 0.42 -11.66
CA VAL A 77 -3.01 1.58 -12.01
C VAL A 77 -3.56 1.43 -13.43
N LYS A 78 -2.70 1.16 -14.41
CA LYS A 78 -3.11 0.96 -15.82
C LYS A 78 -4.06 -0.21 -15.98
N TYR A 79 -3.84 -1.30 -15.24
CA TYR A 79 -4.71 -2.48 -15.32
C TYR A 79 -6.11 -2.20 -14.75
N MET A 80 -6.18 -1.53 -13.59
CA MET A 80 -7.44 -1.11 -12.97
C MET A 80 -8.20 -0.09 -13.84
N LYS A 81 -7.48 0.81 -14.53
CA LYS A 81 -8.04 1.73 -15.55
C LYS A 81 -8.37 1.05 -16.88
N ARG A 82 -8.11 -0.26 -17.03
CA ARG A 82 -8.38 -1.07 -18.23
C ARG A 82 -7.59 -0.61 -19.46
N GLU A 83 -6.42 -0.03 -19.25
CA GLU A 83 -5.48 0.41 -20.30
C GLU A 83 -4.56 -0.73 -20.74
N VAL A 84 -4.24 -1.66 -19.84
CA VAL A 84 -3.47 -2.89 -20.12
C VAL A 84 -4.30 -4.16 -19.82
N ALA A 85 -3.76 -5.33 -20.18
CA ALA A 85 -4.44 -6.61 -20.06
C ALA A 85 -3.50 -7.74 -19.61
N ILE A 86 -4.05 -8.72 -18.89
CA ILE A 86 -3.38 -9.98 -18.55
C ILE A 86 -3.93 -11.04 -19.50
N ASN A 87 -3.07 -11.67 -20.31
CA ASN A 87 -3.48 -12.70 -21.29
C ASN A 87 -4.66 -12.25 -22.17
N GLY A 88 -4.60 -11.01 -22.67
CA GLY A 88 -5.66 -10.41 -23.50
C GLY A 88 -6.93 -9.99 -22.74
N LYS A 89 -6.99 -10.17 -21.41
CA LYS A 89 -8.14 -9.81 -20.58
C LYS A 89 -7.85 -8.55 -19.76
N LYS A 90 -8.70 -7.53 -19.93
CA LYS A 90 -8.72 -6.32 -19.09
C LYS A 90 -9.39 -6.62 -17.75
N HIS A 91 -9.16 -5.75 -16.75
CA HIS A 91 -9.92 -5.83 -15.50
C HIS A 91 -11.43 -5.82 -15.75
N ILE A 92 -12.15 -6.72 -15.06
CA ILE A 92 -13.55 -7.05 -15.35
C ILE A 92 -14.50 -5.88 -15.11
N LYS A 93 -14.20 -5.05 -14.11
CA LYS A 93 -14.97 -3.85 -13.79
C LYS A 93 -14.24 -2.61 -14.27
N ASN A 94 -15.02 -1.66 -14.77
CA ASN A 94 -14.59 -0.28 -14.81
C ASN A 94 -14.75 0.29 -13.40
N LEU A 95 -13.64 0.50 -12.69
CA LEU A 95 -13.67 1.05 -11.34
C LEU A 95 -14.15 2.52 -11.42
N LYS A 96 -15.12 2.88 -10.57
CA LYS A 96 -15.64 4.25 -10.46
C LYS A 96 -15.04 4.98 -9.24
N THR A 97 -13.81 4.63 -8.91
CA THR A 97 -13.05 5.16 -7.77
C THR A 97 -12.21 6.36 -8.26
N SER A 98 -11.83 7.26 -7.35
CA SER A 98 -10.98 8.40 -7.69
C SER A 98 -9.58 7.94 -8.18
N GLY A 99 -8.91 8.78 -8.98
CA GLY A 99 -7.55 8.48 -9.44
C GLY A 99 -6.56 8.31 -8.29
N ALA A 100 -6.69 9.12 -7.24
CA ALA A 100 -5.84 9.06 -6.05
C ALA A 100 -6.02 7.75 -5.28
N ASP A 101 -7.25 7.27 -5.13
CA ASP A 101 -7.53 5.99 -4.46
C ASP A 101 -7.02 4.81 -5.27
N ILE A 102 -7.13 4.87 -6.62
CA ILE A 102 -6.55 3.86 -7.51
C ILE A 102 -5.03 3.80 -7.34
N GLU A 103 -4.36 4.94 -7.22
CA GLU A 103 -2.91 5.01 -6.98
C GLU A 103 -2.52 4.47 -5.60
N LYS A 104 -3.24 4.87 -4.54
CA LYS A 104 -3.05 4.33 -3.19
C LYS A 104 -3.19 2.81 -3.16
N LEU A 105 -4.28 2.28 -3.74
CA LEU A 105 -4.51 0.83 -3.86
C LEU A 105 -3.40 0.14 -4.63
N ALA A 106 -3.02 0.68 -5.78
CA ALA A 106 -2.01 0.07 -6.64
C ALA A 106 -0.64 -0.02 -5.96
N ASN A 107 -0.23 1.05 -5.29
CA ASN A 107 1.04 1.10 -4.58
C ASN A 107 1.05 0.14 -3.38
N TRP A 108 -0.05 0.06 -2.63
CA TRP A 108 -0.20 -0.90 -1.55
C TRP A 108 -0.15 -2.35 -2.06
N LEU A 109 -0.91 -2.68 -3.11
CA LEU A 109 -0.89 -4.00 -3.75
C LEU A 109 0.51 -4.36 -4.26
N ALA A 110 1.28 -3.41 -4.77
CA ALA A 110 2.65 -3.62 -5.22
C ALA A 110 3.62 -4.00 -4.08
N THR A 111 3.24 -3.78 -2.81
CA THR A 111 4.04 -4.24 -1.66
C THR A 111 3.77 -5.71 -1.28
N LEU A 112 2.71 -6.32 -1.82
CA LEU A 112 2.27 -7.67 -1.47
C LEU A 112 3.07 -8.72 -2.25
N ASN A 113 4.15 -9.22 -1.65
CA ASN A 113 5.11 -10.11 -2.29
C ASN A 113 4.99 -11.60 -1.91
N GLY A 114 3.89 -12.01 -1.24
CA GLY A 114 3.61 -13.42 -0.92
C GLY A 114 4.43 -13.99 0.22
N LYS A 115 4.53 -13.27 1.35
CA LYS A 115 5.13 -13.81 2.59
C LYS A 115 4.26 -14.90 3.20
#